data_AF-A0A348UY35-F1
#
_entry.id   AF-A0A348UY35-F1
#
_cell.length_a   1.000
_cell.length_b   1.000
_cell.length_c   1.000
_cell.angle_alpha   90.00
_cell.angle_beta   90.00
_cell.angle_gamma   90.00
#
_symmetry.space_group_name_H-M   'P 1'
#
loop_
_entity.id
_entity.type
_entity.pdbx_description
1 polymer ?
#
loop_
_entity_poly.entity_id
_entity_poly.type
_entity_poly.pdbx_seq_one_letter_code
_entity_poly.pdbx_strand_id
1 'polypeptide(L)'
;NENGVLKGYNTDCQAAVAPLLPFGISGKTVCIVGAGGAARAVAHGIAAQNGDIIITNRTEQKGRALAETVKGRFIPAEEMENIQADVIINTTSIGMTPKENEISFPPEALRSEMVVMDVVYTPLRTRLLEAAEQKGCTTIDGLSMFIAQAAAQFELWTGIIPDTDLMRNTIIND
;
A
#
# COMPACT_ATOMS: atom_id res chain seq x y z
N ASN A 1 5.10 -25.88 -7.78
CA ASN A 1 5.30 -27.35 -7.75
C ASN A 1 6.74 -27.56 -8.17
N GLU A 2 7.58 -28.02 -7.24
CA GLU A 2 8.96 -28.37 -7.53
C GLU A 2 9.08 -29.89 -7.40
N ASN A 3 9.12 -30.60 -8.53
CA ASN A 3 9.28 -32.05 -8.58
C ASN A 3 8.27 -32.85 -7.73
N GLY A 4 6.99 -32.43 -7.73
CA GLY A 4 5.92 -33.07 -6.97
C GLY A 4 5.74 -32.53 -5.54
N VAL A 5 6.59 -31.60 -5.10
CA VAL A 5 6.45 -30.93 -3.80
C VAL A 5 5.76 -29.58 -3.98
N LEU A 6 4.66 -29.37 -3.23
CA LEU A 6 3.96 -28.10 -3.18
C LEU A 6 4.62 -27.20 -2.13
N LYS A 7 5.35 -26.19 -2.60
CA LYS A 7 5.87 -25.10 -1.75
C LYS A 7 4.99 -23.87 -1.91
N GLY A 8 4.58 -23.28 -0.79
CA GLY A 8 3.88 -21.99 -0.73
C GLY A 8 4.83 -20.91 -0.27
N TYR A 9 4.91 -19.80 -1.01
CA TYR A 9 5.66 -18.61 -0.64
C TYR A 9 4.68 -17.44 -0.55
N ASN A 10 4.84 -16.58 0.46
CA ASN A 10 4.13 -15.30 0.53
C ASN A 10 5.09 -14.20 0.04
N THR A 11 5.06 -13.93 -1.25
CA THR A 11 5.79 -12.82 -1.86
C THR A 11 5.12 -11.48 -1.60
N ASP A 12 3.83 -11.50 -1.24
CA ASP A 12 2.99 -10.30 -1.15
C ASP A 12 3.53 -9.30 -0.13
N CYS A 13 4.09 -9.74 1.00
CA CYS A 13 4.55 -8.80 2.03
C CYS A 13 5.75 -7.97 1.57
N GLN A 14 6.74 -8.58 0.92
CA GLN A 14 7.90 -7.84 0.39
C GLN A 14 7.53 -7.04 -0.86
N ALA A 15 6.74 -7.63 -1.76
CA ALA A 15 6.30 -6.97 -2.96
C ALA A 15 5.37 -5.77 -2.69
N ALA A 16 4.49 -5.87 -1.67
CA ALA A 16 3.56 -4.80 -1.30
C ALA A 16 4.27 -3.52 -0.86
N VAL A 17 5.48 -3.63 -0.28
CA VAL A 17 6.25 -2.49 0.19
C VAL A 17 7.44 -2.15 -0.71
N ALA A 18 7.71 -2.93 -1.75
CA ALA A 18 8.79 -2.67 -2.69
C ALA A 18 8.76 -1.25 -3.28
N PRO A 19 7.61 -0.68 -3.69
CA PRO A 19 7.53 0.70 -4.17
C PRO A 19 7.93 1.75 -3.12
N LEU A 20 7.86 1.41 -1.82
CA LEU A 20 8.16 2.31 -0.73
C LEU A 20 9.62 2.28 -0.28
N LEU A 21 10.37 1.24 -0.64
CA LEU A 21 11.77 1.06 -0.21
C LEU A 21 12.69 2.23 -0.57
N PRO A 22 12.60 2.85 -1.78
CA PRO A 22 13.43 4.00 -2.13
C PRO A 22 13.26 5.20 -1.19
N PHE A 23 12.12 5.29 -0.50
CA PHE A 23 11.81 6.40 0.41
C PHE A 23 12.27 6.14 1.85
N GLY A 24 12.73 4.93 2.17
CA GLY A 24 13.11 4.51 3.52
C GLY A 24 11.90 4.37 4.45
N ILE A 25 11.75 3.20 5.07
CA ILE A 25 10.63 2.90 6.00
C ILE A 25 11.07 2.83 7.45
N SER A 26 12.31 2.44 7.72
CA SER A 26 12.79 2.25 9.09
C SER A 26 12.72 3.54 9.90
N GLY A 27 12.05 3.47 11.06
CA GLY A 27 11.85 4.61 11.95
C GLY A 27 10.83 5.66 11.45
N LYS A 28 10.16 5.42 10.33
CA LYS A 28 9.06 6.27 9.85
C LYS A 28 7.72 5.77 10.35
N THR A 29 6.79 6.70 10.56
CA THR A 29 5.40 6.38 10.86
C THR A 29 4.61 6.18 9.56
N VAL A 30 4.00 5.00 9.42
CA VAL A 30 3.21 4.60 8.25
C VAL A 30 1.76 4.40 8.66
N CYS A 31 0.86 5.20 8.08
CA CYS A 31 -0.58 5.06 8.24
C CYS A 31 -1.17 4.25 7.11
N ILE A 32 -1.78 3.11 7.44
CA ILE A 32 -2.48 2.23 6.52
C ILE A 32 -3.98 2.44 6.71
N VAL A 33 -4.65 2.94 5.66
CA VAL A 33 -6.10 3.08 5.60
C VAL A 33 -6.69 1.77 5.08
N GLY A 34 -7.40 1.04 5.94
CA GLY A 34 -8.02 -0.25 5.64
C GLY A 34 -7.48 -1.40 6.49
N ALA A 35 -8.23 -2.50 6.54
CA ALA A 35 -7.86 -3.74 7.24
C ALA A 35 -8.15 -5.01 6.40
N GLY A 36 -8.10 -4.87 5.07
CA GLY A 36 -8.34 -5.92 4.09
C GLY A 36 -7.13 -6.85 3.86
N GLY A 37 -7.17 -7.60 2.75
CA GLY A 37 -6.05 -8.48 2.34
C GLY A 37 -4.78 -7.68 2.01
N ALA A 38 -4.90 -6.64 1.19
CA ALA A 38 -3.80 -5.73 0.87
C ALA A 38 -3.23 -5.06 2.14
N ALA A 39 -4.09 -4.60 3.05
CA ALA A 39 -3.68 -4.02 4.33
C ALA A 39 -2.79 -4.98 5.14
N ARG A 40 -3.14 -6.28 5.18
CA ARG A 40 -2.32 -7.29 5.87
C ARG A 40 -0.95 -7.45 5.23
N ALA A 41 -0.88 -7.58 3.91
CA ALA A 41 0.39 -7.70 3.20
C ALA A 41 1.29 -6.48 3.41
N VAL A 42 0.74 -5.27 3.25
CA VAL A 42 1.45 -4.01 3.51
C VAL A 42 1.89 -3.93 4.96
N ALA A 43 1.01 -4.15 5.94
CA ALA A 43 1.34 -4.02 7.36
C ALA A 43 2.48 -4.96 7.77
N HIS A 44 2.46 -6.23 7.33
CA HIS A 44 3.56 -7.15 7.59
C HIS A 44 4.85 -6.75 6.86
N GLY A 45 4.76 -6.26 5.63
CA GLY A 45 5.91 -5.73 4.89
C GLY A 45 6.56 -4.54 5.59
N ILE A 46 5.76 -3.58 6.09
CA ILE A 46 6.25 -2.41 6.83
C ILE A 46 6.88 -2.83 8.16
N ALA A 47 6.26 -3.77 8.88
CA ALA A 47 6.80 -4.28 10.14
C ALA A 47 8.17 -4.94 9.94
N ALA A 48 8.36 -5.68 8.84
CA ALA A 48 9.64 -6.27 8.48
C ALA A 48 10.73 -5.23 8.14
N GLN A 49 10.33 -4.01 7.77
CA GLN A 49 11.22 -2.88 7.50
C GLN A 49 11.40 -1.94 8.72
N ASN A 50 10.91 -2.33 9.90
CA ASN A 50 10.97 -1.55 11.15
C ASN A 50 10.29 -0.17 11.05
N GLY A 51 9.17 -0.07 10.35
CA GLY A 51 8.31 1.12 10.36
C GLY A 51 7.31 1.10 11.52
N ASP A 52 6.97 2.27 12.05
CA ASP A 52 5.95 2.45 13.08
C ASP A 52 4.56 2.47 12.44
N ILE A 53 3.73 1.47 12.73
CA ILE A 53 2.47 1.27 12.00
C ILE A 53 1.30 1.91 12.74
N ILE A 54 0.50 2.69 12.00
CA ILE A 54 -0.84 3.11 12.36
C ILE A 54 -1.82 2.41 11.41
N ILE A 55 -2.82 1.73 11.96
CA ILE A 55 -3.95 1.19 11.19
C ILE A 55 -5.18 2.05 11.48
N THR A 56 -5.84 2.52 10.43
CA THR A 56 -7.16 3.14 10.54
C THR A 56 -8.15 2.40 9.64
N ASN A 57 -9.36 2.15 10.14
CA ASN A 57 -10.35 1.36 9.40
C ASN A 57 -11.77 1.64 9.91
N ARG A 58 -12.75 1.66 8.99
CA ARG A 58 -14.17 1.88 9.31
C ARG A 58 -14.73 0.85 10.30
N THR A 59 -14.33 -0.42 10.19
CA THR A 59 -14.73 -1.45 11.15
C THR A 59 -13.63 -1.57 12.20
N GLU A 60 -13.84 -0.93 13.34
CA GLU A 60 -12.87 -0.85 14.44
C GLU A 60 -12.29 -2.22 14.82
N GLN A 61 -13.14 -3.22 15.03
CA GLN A 61 -12.70 -4.57 15.39
C GLN A 61 -11.67 -5.16 14.41
N LYS A 62 -11.88 -4.97 13.10
CA LYS A 62 -10.93 -5.45 12.07
C LYS A 62 -9.62 -4.67 12.09
N GLY A 63 -9.70 -3.36 12.32
CA GLY A 63 -8.52 -2.49 12.40
C GLY A 63 -7.66 -2.80 13.62
N ARG A 64 -8.28 -2.94 14.81
CA ARG A 64 -7.60 -3.33 16.04
C ARG A 64 -6.92 -4.69 15.92
N ALA A 65 -7.63 -5.69 15.39
CA ALA A 65 -7.06 -7.02 15.18
C ALA A 65 -5.80 -6.97 14.29
N LEU A 66 -5.83 -6.20 13.20
CA LEU A 66 -4.65 -6.02 12.35
C LEU A 66 -3.52 -5.28 13.07
N ALA A 67 -3.82 -4.19 13.77
CA ALA A 67 -2.83 -3.44 14.53
C ALA A 67 -2.13 -4.33 15.57
N GLU A 68 -2.87 -5.16 16.30
CA GLU A 68 -2.32 -6.12 17.26
C GLU A 68 -1.35 -7.11 16.61
N THR A 69 -1.69 -7.67 15.44
CA THR A 69 -0.83 -8.65 14.75
C THR A 69 0.54 -8.09 14.35
N VAL A 70 0.64 -6.79 14.11
CA VAL A 70 1.87 -6.11 13.68
C VAL A 70 2.47 -5.22 14.77
N LYS A 71 1.95 -5.30 16.01
CA LYS A 71 2.33 -4.45 17.15
C LYS A 71 2.24 -2.94 16.82
N GLY A 72 1.31 -2.57 15.95
CA GLY A 72 1.01 -1.19 15.58
C GLY A 72 -0.04 -0.55 16.49
N ARG A 73 -0.39 0.70 16.18
CA ARG A 73 -1.47 1.45 16.83
C ARG A 73 -2.72 1.41 15.97
N PHE A 74 -3.88 1.35 16.59
CA PHE A 74 -5.16 1.59 15.91
C PHE A 74 -5.66 2.99 16.21
N ILE A 75 -6.04 3.74 15.18
CA ILE A 75 -6.70 5.04 15.28
C ILE A 75 -8.06 4.96 14.56
N PRO A 76 -9.18 5.32 15.21
CA PRO A 76 -10.50 5.34 14.58
C PRO A 76 -10.53 6.18 13.29
N ALA A 77 -11.40 5.83 12.35
CA ALA A 77 -11.48 6.53 11.06
C ALA A 77 -11.94 7.99 11.22
N GLU A 78 -12.68 8.27 12.28
CA GLU A 78 -13.18 9.58 12.68
C GLU A 78 -12.05 10.50 13.17
N GLU A 79 -10.92 9.94 13.60
CA GLU A 79 -9.76 10.67 14.11
C GLU A 79 -8.63 10.79 13.07
N MET A 80 -8.89 10.42 11.82
CA MET A 80 -7.88 10.33 10.76
C MET A 80 -7.18 11.67 10.48
N GLU A 81 -7.88 12.79 10.67
CA GLU A 81 -7.35 14.15 10.52
C GLU A 81 -6.21 14.47 11.50
N ASN A 82 -6.14 13.78 12.63
CA ASN A 82 -5.15 14.01 13.67
C ASN A 82 -3.89 13.14 13.50
N ILE A 83 -3.88 12.24 12.52
CA ILE A 83 -2.80 11.28 12.30
C ILE A 83 -1.53 12.01 11.84
N GLN A 84 -0.47 11.86 12.62
CA GLN A 84 0.88 12.26 12.24
C GLN A 84 1.61 11.04 11.68
N ALA A 85 1.80 11.02 10.36
CA ALA A 85 2.53 9.98 9.65
C ALA A 85 3.44 10.59 8.58
N ASP A 86 4.48 9.85 8.18
CA ASP A 86 5.37 10.18 7.08
C ASP A 86 4.91 9.54 5.76
N VAL A 87 4.20 8.41 5.87
CA VAL A 87 3.68 7.65 4.73
C VAL A 87 2.20 7.35 4.94
N ILE A 88 1.38 7.65 3.94
CA ILE A 88 -0.04 7.26 3.89
C ILE A 88 -0.22 6.19 2.81
N ILE A 89 -0.90 5.09 3.15
CA ILE A 89 -1.19 4.01 2.21
C ILE A 89 -2.69 3.71 2.23
N ASN A 90 -3.39 4.03 1.13
CA ASN A 90 -4.76 3.57 0.93
C ASN A 90 -4.76 2.11 0.50
N THR A 91 -5.35 1.24 1.32
CA THR A 91 -5.55 -0.18 1.03
C THR A 91 -7.02 -0.56 0.94
N THR A 92 -7.91 0.44 0.90
CA THR A 92 -9.35 0.27 0.70
C THR A 92 -9.72 0.25 -0.78
N SER A 93 -11.00 0.05 -1.07
CA SER A 93 -11.57 0.23 -2.41
C SER A 93 -12.06 1.66 -2.67
N ILE A 94 -11.81 2.63 -1.78
CA ILE A 94 -12.13 4.03 -2.04
C ILE A 94 -11.14 4.56 -3.09
N GLY A 95 -11.64 5.28 -4.09
CA GLY A 95 -10.86 5.70 -5.26
C GLY A 95 -11.09 4.82 -6.50
N MET A 96 -11.82 3.71 -6.39
CA MET A 96 -12.24 2.84 -7.50
C MET A 96 -13.76 2.75 -7.59
N THR A 97 -14.31 2.34 -8.73
CA THR A 97 -15.77 2.18 -8.91
C THR A 97 -16.41 1.30 -7.83
N PRO A 98 -17.53 1.71 -7.22
CA PRO A 98 -18.37 2.91 -7.49
C PRO A 98 -18.02 4.16 -6.64
N LYS A 99 -16.84 4.17 -6.02
CA LYS A 99 -16.35 5.20 -5.08
C LYS A 99 -15.19 6.01 -5.67
N GLU A 100 -15.14 6.15 -6.99
CA GLU A 100 -14.07 6.85 -7.71
C GLU A 100 -13.98 8.34 -7.37
N ASN A 101 -15.07 8.93 -6.88
CA ASN A 101 -15.12 10.33 -6.45
C ASN A 101 -14.93 10.52 -4.94
N GLU A 102 -14.80 9.44 -4.17
CA GLU A 102 -14.52 9.51 -2.74
C GLU A 102 -13.01 9.57 -2.48
N ILE A 103 -12.61 10.16 -1.35
CA ILE A 103 -11.22 10.22 -0.91
C ILE A 103 -11.04 9.38 0.36
N SER A 104 -9.95 8.61 0.41
CA SER A 104 -9.67 7.65 1.48
C SER A 104 -8.94 8.25 2.67
N PHE A 105 -8.41 9.47 2.55
CA PHE A 105 -7.68 10.18 3.60
C PHE A 105 -7.95 11.69 3.52
N PRO A 106 -8.11 12.42 4.66
CA PRO A 106 -8.37 13.85 4.67
C PRO A 106 -7.27 14.68 3.98
N PRO A 107 -7.56 15.46 2.92
CA PRO A 107 -6.58 16.33 2.26
C PRO A 107 -5.88 17.32 3.18
N GLU A 108 -6.57 17.76 4.23
CA GLU A 108 -6.09 18.76 5.19
C GLU A 108 -4.97 18.22 6.07
N ALA A 109 -4.92 16.91 6.28
CA ALA A 109 -3.88 16.23 7.04
C ALA A 109 -2.63 15.92 6.20
N LEU A 110 -2.68 16.09 4.87
CA LEU A 110 -1.54 15.86 3.97
C LEU A 110 -0.54 17.01 4.06
N ARG A 111 0.75 16.66 4.09
CA ARG A 111 1.89 17.59 4.13
C ARG A 111 2.91 17.24 3.05
N SER A 112 3.56 18.24 2.49
CA SER A 112 4.43 18.11 1.30
C SER A 112 5.57 17.08 1.44
N GLU A 113 6.05 16.84 2.65
CA GLU A 113 7.11 15.88 2.94
C GLU A 113 6.65 14.41 2.95
N MET A 114 5.34 14.16 2.85
CA MET A 114 4.77 12.82 2.90
C MET A 114 4.97 12.05 1.60
N VAL A 115 4.99 10.72 1.74
CA VAL A 115 4.77 9.77 0.64
C VAL A 115 3.33 9.25 0.73
N VAL A 116 2.60 9.32 -0.37
CA VAL A 116 1.21 8.84 -0.45
C VAL A 116 1.11 7.77 -1.51
N MET A 117 0.73 6.57 -1.09
CA MET A 117 0.53 5.41 -1.95
C MET A 117 -0.94 5.00 -1.96
N ASP A 118 -1.43 4.60 -3.12
CA ASP A 118 -2.77 4.01 -3.26
C ASP A 118 -2.63 2.64 -3.90
N VAL A 119 -3.30 1.60 -3.36
CA VAL A 119 -3.30 0.27 -4.01
C VAL A 119 -4.31 0.18 -5.15
N VAL A 120 -5.22 1.16 -5.25
CA VAL A 120 -6.11 1.28 -6.40
C VAL A 120 -5.30 1.63 -7.64
N TYR A 121 -5.43 0.81 -8.69
CA TYR A 121 -4.78 1.03 -9.99
C TYR A 121 -5.77 1.31 -11.14
N THR A 122 -7.07 1.31 -10.86
CA THR A 122 -8.11 1.69 -11.84
C THR A 122 -9.16 2.56 -11.16
N PRO A 123 -9.16 3.88 -11.41
CA PRO A 123 -8.17 4.64 -12.18
C PRO A 123 -6.77 4.69 -11.53
N LEU A 124 -5.72 4.97 -12.32
CA LEU A 124 -4.36 5.18 -11.79
C LEU A 124 -4.22 6.46 -10.97
N ARG A 125 -5.03 7.48 -11.29
CA ARG A 125 -5.05 8.77 -10.60
C ARG A 125 -6.32 8.87 -9.78
N THR A 126 -6.24 8.45 -8.51
CA THR A 126 -7.35 8.54 -7.56
C THR A 126 -7.45 9.93 -6.95
N ARG A 127 -8.60 10.28 -6.34
CA ARG A 127 -8.77 11.54 -5.61
C ARG A 127 -7.74 11.75 -4.51
N LEU A 128 -7.28 10.66 -3.87
CA LEU A 128 -6.21 10.71 -2.88
C LEU A 128 -4.90 11.17 -3.52
N LEU A 129 -4.49 10.52 -4.62
CA LEU A 129 -3.24 10.84 -5.30
C LEU A 129 -3.29 12.26 -5.91
N GLU A 130 -4.43 12.69 -6.45
CA GLU A 130 -4.63 14.08 -6.90
C GLU A 130 -4.44 15.09 -5.78
N ALA A 131 -5.09 14.87 -4.62
CA ALA A 131 -4.99 15.77 -3.48
C ALA A 131 -3.56 15.80 -2.91
N ALA A 132 -2.90 14.64 -2.84
CA ALA A 132 -1.53 14.51 -2.37
C ALA A 132 -0.54 15.28 -3.26
N GLU A 133 -0.66 15.14 -4.58
CA GLU A 133 0.16 15.87 -5.54
C GLU A 133 -0.07 17.39 -5.47
N GLN A 134 -1.33 17.84 -5.32
CA GLN A 134 -1.66 19.26 -5.12
C GLN A 134 -1.04 19.83 -3.83
N LYS A 135 -0.83 18.99 -2.82
CA LYS A 135 -0.15 19.34 -1.55
C LYS A 135 1.38 19.22 -1.63
N GLY A 136 1.93 18.79 -2.77
CA GLY A 136 3.35 18.60 -2.99
C GLY A 136 3.92 17.30 -2.43
N CYS A 137 3.07 16.33 -2.06
CA CYS A 137 3.51 15.02 -1.60
C CYS A 137 4.15 14.22 -2.74
N THR A 138 5.01 13.26 -2.40
CA THR A 138 5.40 12.22 -3.36
C THR A 138 4.28 11.20 -3.48
N THR A 139 3.88 10.84 -4.70
CA THR A 139 2.77 9.91 -4.96
C THR A 139 3.25 8.60 -5.59
N ILE A 140 2.59 7.49 -5.24
CA ILE A 140 2.83 6.15 -5.79
C ILE A 140 1.48 5.54 -6.17
N ASP A 141 1.28 5.24 -7.45
CA ASP A 141 0.07 4.60 -7.93
C ASP A 141 0.02 3.08 -7.67
N GLY A 142 -1.19 2.53 -7.67
CA GLY A 142 -1.43 1.12 -7.34
C GLY A 142 -0.85 0.12 -8.33
N LEU A 143 -0.55 0.57 -9.56
CA LEU A 143 0.08 -0.29 -10.54
C LEU A 143 1.51 -0.64 -10.12
N SER A 144 2.17 0.22 -9.34
CA SER A 144 3.50 -0.05 -8.78
C SER A 144 3.51 -1.29 -7.88
N MET A 145 2.53 -1.42 -6.97
CA MET A 145 2.37 -2.61 -6.13
C MET A 145 2.00 -3.83 -6.96
N PHE A 146 1.06 -3.67 -7.91
CA PHE A 146 0.60 -4.75 -8.77
C PHE A 146 1.74 -5.36 -9.62
N ILE A 147 2.61 -4.51 -10.17
CA ILE A 147 3.78 -4.96 -10.92
C ILE A 147 4.81 -5.61 -10.00
N ALA A 148 5.07 -5.03 -8.82
CA ALA A 148 6.02 -5.60 -7.88
C ALA A 148 5.66 -7.03 -7.46
N GLN A 149 4.36 -7.30 -7.19
CA GLN A 149 3.91 -8.66 -6.86
C GLN A 149 4.02 -9.61 -8.06
N ALA A 150 3.65 -9.15 -9.26
CA ALA A 150 3.70 -9.96 -10.46
C ALA A 150 5.15 -10.29 -10.84
N ALA A 151 6.05 -9.32 -10.67
CA ALA A 151 7.48 -9.49 -10.90
C ALA A 151 8.09 -10.51 -9.93
N ALA A 152 7.79 -10.41 -8.64
CA ALA A 152 8.27 -11.36 -7.63
C ALA A 152 7.77 -12.79 -7.89
N GLN A 153 6.51 -12.94 -8.31
CA GLN A 153 5.95 -14.24 -8.68
C GLN A 153 6.60 -14.81 -9.94
N PHE A 154 6.81 -13.98 -10.97
CA PHE A 154 7.47 -14.37 -12.20
C PHE A 154 8.90 -14.84 -11.96
N GLU A 155 9.68 -14.09 -11.19
CA GLU A 155 11.04 -14.47 -10.80
C GLU A 155 11.05 -15.78 -10.01
N LEU A 156 10.14 -15.93 -9.04
CA LEU A 156 10.06 -17.16 -8.24
C LEU A 156 9.77 -18.41 -9.10
N TRP A 157 8.93 -18.28 -10.13
CA TRP A 157 8.55 -19.42 -10.98
C TRP A 157 9.57 -19.73 -12.07
N THR A 158 10.23 -18.70 -12.60
CA THR A 158 11.07 -18.82 -13.81
C THR A 158 12.56 -18.73 -13.50
N GLY A 159 12.94 -18.18 -12.35
CA GLY A 159 14.31 -17.78 -12.03
C GLY A 159 14.80 -16.56 -12.82
N ILE A 160 13.93 -15.89 -13.58
CA ILE A 160 14.26 -14.74 -14.43
C ILE A 160 13.75 -13.47 -13.77
N ILE A 161 14.63 -12.49 -13.58
CA ILE A 161 14.25 -11.14 -13.14
C ILE A 161 13.50 -10.46 -14.31
N PRO A 162 12.21 -10.11 -14.17
CA PRO A 162 11.45 -9.51 -15.26
C PRO A 162 11.75 -8.03 -15.43
N ASP A 163 11.55 -7.53 -16.64
CA ASP A 163 11.57 -6.10 -16.95
C ASP A 163 10.24 -5.46 -16.47
N THR A 164 10.29 -4.78 -15.32
CA THR A 164 9.12 -4.15 -14.71
C THR A 164 8.59 -2.97 -15.51
N ASP A 165 9.43 -2.29 -16.29
CA ASP A 165 9.01 -1.17 -17.14
C ASP A 165 8.22 -1.69 -18.34
N LEU A 166 8.67 -2.79 -18.93
CA LEU A 166 7.90 -3.49 -19.97
C LEU A 166 6.55 -3.95 -19.43
N MET A 167 6.51 -4.58 -18.26
CA MET A 167 5.25 -5.00 -17.62
C MET A 167 4.30 -3.81 -17.41
N ARG A 168 4.83 -2.68 -16.94
CA ARG A 168 4.05 -1.45 -16.74
C ARG A 168 3.45 -0.95 -18.04
N ASN A 169 4.27 -0.84 -19.08
CA ASN A 169 3.86 -0.32 -20.38
C ASN A 169 2.84 -1.23 -21.05
N THR A 170 2.91 -2.56 -20.87
CA THR A 170 1.89 -3.48 -21.38
C THR A 170 0.53 -3.19 -20.74
N ILE A 171 0.45 -3.06 -19.42
CA ILE A 171 -0.83 -2.87 -18.71
C ILE A 171 -1.46 -1.51 -19.00
N ILE A 172 -0.66 -0.46 -19.19
CA ILE A 172 -1.18 0.89 -19.47
C ILE A 172 -1.76 0.99 -20.90
N ASN A 173 -1.30 0.15 -21.83
CA ASN A 173 -1.70 0.18 -23.24
C ASN A 173 -2.82 -0.81 -23.59
N ASP A 174 -3.26 -1.64 -22.65
CA ASP A 174 -4.41 -2.57 -22.78
C ASP A 174 -5.75 -1.86 -22.45
#